data_AF-A0A954SNN0-F1
#
_entry.id   AF-A0A954SNN0-F1
#
_cell.length_a   1.000
_cell.length_b   1.000
_cell.length_c   1.000
_cell.angle_alpha   90.00
_cell.angle_beta   90.00
_cell.angle_gamma   90.00
#
_symmetry.space_group_name_H-M   'P 1'
#
loop_
_entity.id
_entity.type
_entity.pdbx_description
1 polymer ?
#
loop_
_entity_poly.entity_id
_entity_poly.type
_entity_poly.pdbx_seq_one_letter_code
_entity_poly.pdbx_strand_id
1 'polypeptide(L)'
;MLKWVKRLLSLAVLVGFIAALGYAFVPQAIPVETGSVKRERLRVAIEEDGKTRIKDRYVVSSPLSGRLRRITLKPGDMVEQGKTLLAVIDAMDPSLLDPRELAQTEARVRAAESAEMKAEANLEMVQAEVDHAQKDHDRKVELFERKAGTKDDIDDAVMKLRTRQQMLRSAKFAVEVARYELDSAK
;
A
#
# COMPACT_ATOMS: atom_id res chain seq x y z
N MET A 1 -28.14 -0.26 114.72
CA MET A 1 -28.36 0.18 113.32
C MET A 1 -27.09 0.58 112.55
N LEU A 2 -25.93 0.83 113.17
CA LEU A 2 -24.69 1.22 112.44
C LEU A 2 -24.01 0.08 111.63
N LYS A 3 -24.24 -1.20 111.96
CA LYS A 3 -23.53 -2.33 111.33
C LYS A 3 -24.00 -2.66 109.90
N TRP A 4 -25.26 -2.39 109.56
CA TRP A 4 -25.82 -2.63 108.22
C TRP A 4 -25.46 -1.51 107.23
N VAL A 5 -25.50 -0.25 107.69
CA VAL A 5 -25.05 0.90 106.89
C VAL A 5 -23.56 0.77 106.55
N LYS A 6 -22.72 0.32 107.50
CA LYS A 6 -21.30 0.05 107.24
C LYS A 6 -21.06 -1.08 106.21
N ARG A 7 -21.93 -2.11 106.18
CA ARG A 7 -21.85 -3.22 105.21
C ARG A 7 -22.32 -2.80 103.80
N LEU A 8 -23.38 -2.00 103.71
CA LEU A 8 -23.83 -1.41 102.45
C LEU A 8 -22.79 -0.44 101.88
N LEU A 9 -22.16 0.37 102.74
CA LEU A 9 -21.07 1.25 102.35
C LEU A 9 -19.87 0.44 101.83
N SER A 10 -19.46 -0.63 102.52
CA SER A 10 -18.36 -1.48 102.05
C SER A 10 -18.68 -2.22 100.75
N LEU A 11 -19.95 -2.61 100.54
CA LEU A 11 -20.38 -3.25 99.30
C LEU A 11 -20.40 -2.24 98.13
N ALA A 12 -20.87 -1.01 98.37
CA ALA A 12 -20.83 0.06 97.39
C ALA A 12 -19.40 0.44 97.00
N VAL A 13 -18.46 0.45 97.97
CA VAL A 13 -17.03 0.63 97.71
C VAL A 13 -16.46 -0.53 96.89
N LEU A 14 -16.82 -1.77 97.21
CA LEU A 14 -16.35 -2.95 96.47
C LEU A 14 -16.89 -2.97 95.03
N VAL A 15 -18.17 -2.67 94.83
CA VAL A 15 -18.78 -2.57 93.50
C VAL A 15 -18.18 -1.41 92.71
N GLY A 16 -17.96 -0.26 93.35
CA GLY A 16 -17.25 0.87 92.76
C GLY A 16 -15.81 0.51 92.36
N PHE A 17 -15.12 -0.28 93.18
CA PHE A 17 -13.77 -0.76 92.89
C PHE A 17 -13.75 -1.74 91.70
N ILE A 18 -14.71 -2.67 91.64
CA ILE A 18 -14.85 -3.60 90.51
C ILE A 18 -15.21 -2.86 89.22
N ALA A 19 -16.10 -1.86 89.30
CA ALA A 19 -16.46 -1.03 88.15
C ALA A 19 -15.27 -0.17 87.67
N ALA A 20 -14.47 0.38 88.59
CA ALA A 20 -13.26 1.13 88.26
C ALA A 20 -12.19 0.23 87.62
N LEU A 21 -12.00 -1.00 88.12
CA LEU A 21 -11.13 -1.98 87.45
C LEU A 21 -11.64 -2.32 86.05
N GLY A 22 -12.94 -2.60 85.91
CA GLY A 22 -13.55 -2.88 84.61
C GLY A 22 -13.33 -1.75 83.60
N TYR A 23 -13.43 -0.49 84.04
CA TYR A 23 -13.19 0.69 83.20
C TYR A 23 -11.70 0.89 82.86
N ALA A 24 -10.79 0.59 83.79
CA ALA A 24 -9.35 0.71 83.58
C ALA A 24 -8.81 -0.31 82.55
N PHE A 25 -9.48 -1.45 82.41
CA PHE A 25 -9.16 -2.45 81.39
C PHE A 25 -9.88 -2.19 80.04
N VAL A 26 -10.65 -1.10 79.90
CA VAL A 26 -11.19 -0.71 78.59
C VAL A 26 -10.05 -0.12 77.76
N PRO A 27 -9.68 -0.75 76.64
CA PRO A 27 -8.57 -0.28 75.82
C PRO A 27 -8.88 1.11 75.25
N GLN A 28 -7.94 2.04 75.41
CA GLN A 28 -8.05 3.37 74.82
C GLN A 28 -7.91 3.28 73.29
N ALA A 29 -8.83 3.92 72.57
CA ALA A 29 -8.78 3.97 71.12
C ALA A 29 -7.52 4.72 70.66
N ILE A 30 -6.74 4.10 69.79
CA ILE A 30 -5.54 4.69 69.21
C ILE A 30 -5.97 5.57 68.03
N PRO A 31 -5.64 6.88 68.02
CA PRO A 31 -5.97 7.73 66.89
C PRO A 31 -5.20 7.28 65.65
N VAL A 32 -5.92 7.00 64.57
CA VAL A 32 -5.35 6.65 63.26
C VAL A 32 -5.81 7.65 62.22
N GLU A 33 -4.89 8.03 61.34
CA GLU A 33 -5.20 8.91 60.22
C GLU A 33 -5.88 8.10 59.11
N THR A 34 -7.06 8.51 58.70
CA THR A 34 -7.83 7.87 57.63
C THR A 34 -8.19 8.88 56.56
N GLY A 35 -8.17 8.44 55.30
CA GLY A 35 -8.59 9.23 54.14
C GLY A 35 -9.81 8.60 53.48
N SER A 36 -10.74 9.44 53.00
CA SER A 36 -11.87 8.97 52.19
C SER A 36 -11.40 8.69 50.76
N VAL A 37 -11.57 7.45 50.30
CA VAL A 37 -11.27 7.04 48.92
C VAL A 37 -12.54 7.05 48.07
N LYS A 38 -12.44 7.58 46.85
CA LYS A 38 -13.51 7.55 45.85
C LYS A 38 -13.00 6.94 44.56
N ARG A 39 -13.85 6.13 43.91
CA ARG A 39 -13.54 5.57 42.59
C ARG A 39 -13.93 6.58 41.52
N GLU A 40 -12.93 7.21 40.91
CA GLU A 40 -13.09 8.14 39.80
C GLU A 40 -12.14 7.78 38.65
N ARG A 41 -12.27 8.49 37.52
CA ARG A 41 -11.45 8.24 36.34
C ARG A 41 -10.02 8.72 36.57
N LEU A 42 -9.10 7.78 36.76
CA LEU A 42 -7.66 8.03 36.78
C LEU A 42 -7.16 8.26 35.34
N ARG A 43 -6.62 9.44 35.06
CA ARG A 43 -5.91 9.70 33.79
C ARG A 43 -4.43 9.43 34.01
N VAL A 44 -3.91 8.46 33.27
CA VAL A 44 -2.48 8.22 33.16
C VAL A 44 -2.03 8.85 31.85
N ALA A 45 -1.16 9.84 31.93
CA ALA A 45 -0.51 10.43 30.76
C ALA A 45 0.90 9.86 30.64
N ILE A 46 1.35 9.68 29.40
CA ILE A 46 2.72 9.32 29.07
C ILE A 46 3.33 10.57 28.42
N GLU A 47 4.39 11.09 29.02
CA GLU A 47 5.13 12.25 28.50
C GLU A 47 6.38 11.74 27.76
N GLU A 48 6.48 12.09 26.49
CA GLU A 48 7.57 11.70 25.59
C GLU A 48 7.98 12.89 24.73
N ASP A 49 9.25 12.93 24.35
CA ASP A 49 9.78 13.98 23.48
C ASP A 49 9.34 13.76 22.02
N GLY A 50 8.52 14.69 21.51
CA GLY A 50 8.10 14.72 20.11
C GLY A 50 8.93 15.72 19.28
N LYS A 51 9.32 15.33 18.07
CA LYS A 51 9.86 16.26 17.05
C LYS A 51 8.82 16.52 15.98
N THR A 52 8.47 17.78 15.76
CA THR A 52 7.62 18.18 14.63
C THR A 52 8.40 18.11 13.33
N ARG A 53 7.75 17.62 12.27
CA ARG A 53 8.29 17.63 10.90
C ARG A 53 7.31 18.30 9.96
N ILE A 54 7.85 18.93 8.92
CA ILE A 54 7.06 19.42 7.79
C ILE A 54 6.38 18.22 7.14
N LYS A 55 5.07 18.30 6.90
CA LYS A 55 4.28 17.22 6.28
C LYS A 55 4.75 16.95 4.86
N ASP A 56 4.78 18.01 4.05
CA ASP A 56 5.06 17.93 2.62
C ASP A 56 6.32 18.72 2.28
N ARG A 57 7.43 17.99 2.11
CA ARG A 57 8.70 18.57 1.67
C ARG A 57 9.01 18.07 0.26
N TYR A 58 8.99 18.98 -0.70
CA TYR A 58 9.29 18.69 -2.09
C TYR A 58 10.69 19.15 -2.49
N VAL A 59 11.32 18.38 -3.37
CA VAL A 59 12.53 18.78 -4.09
C VAL A 59 12.13 18.99 -5.54
N VAL A 60 12.31 20.20 -6.05
CA VAL A 60 12.02 20.54 -7.44
C VAL A 60 13.34 20.47 -8.22
N SER A 61 13.38 19.66 -9.26
CA SER A 61 14.55 19.46 -10.12
C SER A 61 14.17 19.53 -11.59
N SER A 62 15.19 19.73 -12.45
CA SER A 62 15.03 19.70 -13.90
C SER A 62 15.43 18.34 -14.47
N PRO A 63 14.65 17.77 -15.40
CA PRO A 63 15.04 16.53 -16.09
C PRO A 63 16.14 16.77 -17.13
N LEU A 64 16.30 18.02 -17.59
CA LEU A 64 17.29 18.39 -18.61
C LEU A 64 18.43 19.20 -17.99
N SER A 65 19.63 18.94 -18.49
CA SER A 65 20.81 19.75 -18.20
C SER A 65 20.74 21.06 -18.99
N GLY A 66 21.12 22.15 -18.35
CA GLY A 66 20.98 23.48 -18.93
C GLY A 66 21.62 24.56 -18.10
N ARG A 67 21.58 25.78 -18.62
CA ARG A 67 22.01 26.98 -17.92
C ARG A 67 20.84 27.53 -17.12
N LEU A 68 20.94 27.49 -15.80
CA LEU A 68 19.95 28.10 -14.90
C LEU A 68 20.04 29.63 -15.01
N ARG A 69 18.93 30.27 -15.40
CA ARG A 69 18.82 31.74 -15.33
C ARG A 69 18.76 32.20 -13.89
N ARG A 70 19.07 33.47 -13.65
CA ARG A 70 19.02 34.07 -12.32
C ARG A 70 17.63 33.89 -11.71
N ILE A 71 17.58 33.25 -10.54
CA ILE A 71 16.36 33.13 -9.74
C ILE A 71 16.09 34.47 -9.06
N THR A 72 14.85 34.95 -9.17
CA THR A 72 14.38 36.20 -8.55
C THR A 72 13.75 36.00 -7.18
N LEU A 73 13.31 34.77 -6.87
CA LEU A 73 12.69 34.40 -5.60
C LEU A 73 13.73 34.33 -4.47
N LYS A 74 13.27 34.64 -3.25
CA LYS A 74 14.04 34.55 -2.02
C LYS A 74 13.42 33.50 -1.07
N PRO A 75 14.21 32.95 -0.14
CA PRO A 75 13.68 32.05 0.88
C PRO A 75 12.59 32.73 1.71
N GLY A 76 11.42 32.07 1.83
CA GLY A 76 10.26 32.60 2.55
C GLY A 76 9.19 33.23 1.66
N ASP A 77 9.46 33.44 0.37
CA ASP A 77 8.46 33.92 -0.58
C ASP A 77 7.32 32.91 -0.75
N MET A 78 6.08 33.41 -0.87
CA MET A 78 4.91 32.58 -1.14
C MET A 78 4.95 32.05 -2.57
N VAL A 79 4.69 30.75 -2.74
CA VAL A 79 4.65 30.09 -4.05
C VAL A 79 3.27 29.48 -4.29
N GLU A 80 2.69 29.76 -5.46
CA GLU A 80 1.41 29.19 -5.89
C GLU A 80 1.63 28.24 -7.08
N GLN A 81 1.02 27.06 -6.99
CA GLN A 81 1.09 26.04 -8.04
C GLN A 81 0.59 26.61 -9.38
N GLY A 82 1.35 26.37 -10.45
CA GLY A 82 0.98 26.77 -11.82
C GLY A 82 1.07 28.26 -12.12
N LYS A 83 1.36 29.11 -11.13
CA LYS A 83 1.50 30.56 -11.31
C LYS A 83 2.90 31.06 -11.01
N THR A 84 3.52 30.59 -9.94
CA THR A 84 4.85 31.08 -9.55
C THR A 84 5.93 30.40 -10.37
N LEU A 85 6.65 31.18 -11.16
CA LEU A 85 7.82 30.71 -11.90
C LEU A 85 9.01 30.56 -10.94
N LEU A 86 9.37 29.33 -10.60
CA LEU A 86 10.46 29.04 -9.67
C LEU A 86 11.84 29.28 -10.28
N ALA A 87 12.04 28.81 -11.52
CA ALA A 87 13.29 28.87 -12.23
C ALA A 87 13.06 28.73 -13.73
N VAL A 88 13.96 29.31 -14.54
CA VAL A 88 14.03 29.10 -15.99
C VAL A 88 15.39 28.50 -16.28
N ILE A 89 15.39 27.38 -17.01
CA ILE A 89 16.61 26.68 -17.41
C ILE A 89 16.64 26.69 -18.93
N ASP A 90 17.65 27.34 -19.50
CA ASP A 90 17.91 27.25 -20.93
C ASP A 90 18.61 25.92 -21.19
N ALA A 91 17.98 25.04 -21.98
CA ALA A 91 18.60 23.79 -22.38
C ALA A 91 19.97 24.10 -23.04
N MET A 92 20.98 23.27 -22.76
CA MET A 92 22.24 23.38 -23.50
C MET A 92 21.96 23.18 -24.99
N ASP A 93 22.69 23.90 -25.84
CA ASP A 93 22.71 23.57 -27.27
C ASP A 93 23.01 22.07 -27.39
N PRO A 94 22.23 21.31 -28.19
CA PRO A 94 22.53 19.91 -28.39
C PRO A 94 23.99 19.84 -28.82
N SER A 95 24.80 19.05 -28.08
CA SER A 95 26.15 18.71 -28.53
C SER A 95 26.05 18.32 -29.99
N LEU A 96 26.95 18.83 -30.85
CA LEU A 96 26.97 18.49 -32.28
C LEU A 96 26.72 16.98 -32.41
N LEU A 97 25.54 16.62 -32.94
CA LEU A 97 25.16 15.23 -33.12
C LEU A 97 26.28 14.58 -33.93
N ASP A 98 26.98 13.60 -33.35
CA ASP A 98 27.98 12.85 -34.10
C ASP A 98 27.22 12.17 -35.24
N PRO A 99 27.55 12.45 -36.52
CA PRO A 99 26.89 11.83 -37.67
C PRO A 99 26.87 10.30 -37.57
N ARG A 100 27.85 9.71 -36.87
CA ARG A 100 27.89 8.28 -36.59
C ARG A 100 26.81 7.84 -35.60
N GLU A 101 26.58 8.59 -34.52
CA GLU A 101 25.53 8.28 -33.54
C GLU A 101 24.15 8.42 -34.17
N LEU A 102 23.94 9.46 -34.97
CA LEU A 102 22.69 9.63 -35.73
C LEU A 102 22.44 8.44 -36.67
N ALA A 103 23.44 8.06 -37.47
CA ALA A 103 23.34 6.92 -38.37
C ALA A 103 23.07 5.60 -37.61
N GLN A 104 23.63 5.43 -36.42
CA GLN A 104 23.38 4.26 -35.56
C GLN A 104 21.96 4.24 -35.02
N THR A 105 21.43 5.38 -34.56
CA THR A 105 20.05 5.48 -34.07
C THR A 105 19.05 5.24 -35.20
N GLU A 106 19.25 5.85 -36.37
CA GLU A 106 18.41 5.58 -37.55
C GLU A 106 18.45 4.12 -37.99
N ALA A 107 19.62 3.47 -37.93
CA ALA A 107 19.74 2.06 -38.25
C ALA A 107 18.99 1.18 -37.25
N ARG A 108 18.96 1.55 -35.97
CA ARG A 108 18.16 0.87 -34.94
C ARG A 108 16.66 1.02 -35.18
N VAL A 109 16.19 2.21 -35.51
CA VAL A 109 14.78 2.44 -35.86
C VAL A 109 14.38 1.58 -37.07
N ARG A 110 15.17 1.61 -38.15
CA ARG A 110 14.91 0.80 -39.35
C ARG A 110 14.89 -0.72 -39.07
N ALA A 111 15.76 -1.18 -38.16
CA ALA A 111 15.76 -2.58 -37.72
C ALA A 111 14.49 -2.94 -36.93
N ALA A 112 14.04 -2.06 -36.04
CA ALA A 112 12.81 -2.25 -35.27
C ALA A 112 11.56 -2.22 -36.15
N GLU A 113 11.48 -1.31 -37.13
CA GLU A 113 10.40 -1.29 -38.13
C GLU A 113 10.35 -2.60 -38.93
N SER A 114 11.51 -3.14 -39.31
CA SER A 114 11.60 -4.43 -40.01
C SER A 114 11.14 -5.60 -39.13
N ALA A 115 11.41 -5.54 -37.83
CA ALA A 115 10.95 -6.53 -36.87
C ALA A 115 9.44 -6.48 -36.66
N GLU A 116 8.84 -5.29 -36.58
CA GLU A 116 7.38 -5.11 -36.53
C GLU A 116 6.72 -5.69 -37.78
N MET A 117 7.18 -5.31 -38.98
CA MET A 117 6.64 -5.84 -40.24
C MET A 117 6.69 -7.38 -40.30
N LYS A 118 7.78 -7.99 -39.82
CA LYS A 118 7.91 -9.45 -39.74
C LYS A 118 6.89 -10.05 -38.76
N ALA A 119 6.68 -9.42 -37.60
CA ALA A 119 5.72 -9.88 -36.60
C ALA A 119 4.28 -9.79 -37.13
N GLU A 120 3.94 -8.70 -37.82
CA GLU A 120 2.63 -8.50 -38.45
C GLU A 120 2.36 -9.54 -39.55
N ALA A 121 3.33 -9.80 -40.43
CA ALA A 121 3.21 -10.84 -41.45
C ALA A 121 2.99 -12.24 -40.82
N ASN A 122 3.66 -12.54 -39.71
CA ASN A 122 3.45 -13.79 -38.97
C ASN A 122 2.05 -13.84 -38.33
N LEU A 123 1.55 -12.73 -37.79
CA LEU A 123 0.18 -12.65 -37.26
C LEU A 123 -0.86 -12.93 -38.35
N GLU A 124 -0.68 -12.36 -39.54
CA GLU A 124 -1.57 -12.60 -40.69
C GLU A 124 -1.56 -14.08 -41.10
N MET A 125 -0.39 -14.71 -41.19
CA MET A 125 -0.26 -16.14 -41.46
C MET A 125 -1.01 -16.99 -40.42
N VAL A 126 -0.82 -16.73 -39.13
CA VAL A 126 -1.47 -17.49 -38.06
C VAL A 126 -2.99 -17.25 -38.02
N GLN A 127 -3.44 -16.04 -38.35
CA GLN A 127 -4.87 -15.74 -38.48
C GLN A 127 -5.49 -16.59 -39.58
N ALA A 128 -4.84 -16.69 -40.75
CA ALA A 128 -5.31 -17.55 -41.83
C ALA A 128 -5.36 -19.04 -41.43
N GLU A 129 -4.40 -19.51 -40.63
CA GLU A 129 -4.42 -20.88 -40.08
C GLU A 129 -5.58 -21.13 -39.11
N VAL A 130 -5.92 -20.14 -38.26
CA VAL A 130 -7.10 -20.21 -37.37
C VAL A 130 -8.38 -20.29 -38.20
N ASP A 131 -8.51 -19.43 -39.22
CA ASP A 131 -9.70 -19.41 -40.08
C ASP A 131 -9.86 -20.75 -40.83
N HIS A 132 -8.75 -21.34 -41.29
CA HIS A 132 -8.75 -22.67 -41.88
C HIS A 132 -9.16 -23.75 -40.87
N ALA A 133 -8.58 -23.73 -39.66
CA ALA A 133 -8.91 -24.70 -38.61
C ALA A 133 -10.38 -24.59 -38.15
N GLN A 134 -10.94 -23.39 -38.12
CA GLN A 134 -12.34 -23.15 -37.80
C GLN A 134 -13.25 -23.77 -38.85
N LYS A 135 -13.00 -23.49 -40.14
CA LYS A 135 -13.77 -24.09 -41.25
C LYS A 135 -13.69 -25.61 -41.25
N ASP A 136 -12.54 -26.18 -40.89
CA ASP A 136 -12.37 -27.63 -40.81
C ASP A 136 -13.15 -28.24 -39.63
N HIS A 137 -13.11 -27.59 -38.47
CA HIS A 137 -13.94 -27.94 -37.31
C HIS A 137 -15.43 -27.93 -37.67
N ASP A 138 -15.93 -26.82 -38.25
CA ASP A 138 -17.35 -26.66 -38.57
C ASP A 138 -17.81 -27.71 -39.58
N ARG A 139 -16.98 -28.02 -40.58
CA ARG A 139 -17.24 -29.08 -41.55
C ARG A 139 -17.33 -30.46 -40.90
N LYS A 140 -16.44 -30.77 -39.96
CA LYS A 140 -16.45 -32.07 -39.26
C LYS A 140 -17.64 -32.22 -38.31
N VAL A 141 -18.09 -31.12 -37.68
CA VAL A 141 -19.33 -31.11 -36.90
C VAL A 141 -20.54 -31.40 -37.80
N GLU A 142 -20.65 -30.72 -38.94
CA GLU A 142 -21.74 -30.94 -39.91
C GLU A 142 -21.75 -32.39 -40.44
N LEU A 143 -20.58 -32.95 -40.75
CA LEU A 143 -20.47 -34.35 -41.19
C LEU A 143 -20.91 -35.35 -40.10
N PHE A 144 -20.57 -35.10 -38.85
CA PHE A 144 -21.00 -35.94 -37.73
C PHE A 144 -22.52 -35.88 -37.50
N GLU A 145 -23.13 -34.68 -37.57
CA GLU A 145 -24.58 -34.52 -37.51
C GLU A 145 -25.31 -35.30 -38.61
N ARG A 146 -24.69 -35.37 -39.80
CA ARG A 146 -25.16 -36.17 -40.94
C ARG A 146 -24.80 -37.65 -40.87
N LYS A 147 -24.23 -38.11 -39.75
CA LYS A 147 -23.76 -39.50 -39.52
C LYS A 147 -22.69 -39.97 -40.53
N ALA A 148 -21.92 -39.04 -41.09
CA ALA A 148 -20.87 -39.27 -42.08
C ALA A 148 -19.45 -39.07 -41.52
N GLY A 149 -19.29 -38.88 -40.20
CA GLY A 149 -18.02 -38.69 -39.52
C GLY A 149 -17.96 -39.38 -38.16
N THR A 150 -16.76 -39.46 -37.58
CA THR A 150 -16.53 -40.06 -36.25
C THR A 150 -16.44 -39.01 -35.15
N LYS A 151 -16.57 -39.41 -33.89
CA LYS A 151 -16.34 -38.51 -32.76
C LYS A 151 -14.86 -38.08 -32.65
N ASP A 152 -13.95 -39.01 -32.95
CA ASP A 152 -12.50 -38.79 -32.96
C ASP A 152 -12.11 -37.66 -33.92
N ASP A 153 -12.76 -37.60 -35.08
CA ASP A 153 -12.57 -36.52 -36.05
C ASP A 153 -12.85 -35.13 -35.47
N ILE A 154 -13.94 -34.99 -34.71
CA ILE A 154 -14.31 -33.74 -34.06
C ILE A 154 -13.30 -33.41 -32.96
N ASP A 155 -12.95 -34.38 -32.12
CA ASP A 155 -12.02 -34.18 -31.01
C ASP A 155 -10.66 -33.68 -31.52
N ASP A 156 -10.16 -34.24 -32.63
CA ASP A 156 -8.96 -33.77 -33.34
C ASP A 156 -9.11 -32.34 -33.85
N ALA A 157 -10.24 -32.00 -34.46
CA ALA A 157 -10.50 -30.68 -35.02
C ALA A 157 -10.60 -29.61 -33.93
N VAL A 158 -11.25 -29.92 -32.81
CA VAL A 158 -11.34 -29.08 -31.61
C VAL A 158 -9.94 -28.82 -31.06
N MET A 159 -9.11 -29.85 -30.93
CA MET A 159 -7.74 -29.71 -30.43
C MET A 159 -6.88 -28.84 -31.36
N LYS A 160 -7.01 -29.03 -32.67
CA LYS A 160 -6.29 -28.25 -33.69
C LYS A 160 -6.71 -26.79 -33.68
N LEU A 161 -8.01 -26.50 -33.65
CA LEU A 161 -8.55 -25.14 -33.55
C LEU A 161 -8.05 -24.45 -32.27
N ARG A 162 -8.15 -25.12 -31.12
CA ARG A 162 -7.68 -24.59 -29.83
C ARG A 162 -6.19 -24.26 -29.86
N THR A 163 -5.38 -25.11 -30.48
CA THR A 163 -3.93 -24.89 -30.62
C THR A 163 -3.65 -23.66 -31.50
N ARG A 164 -4.31 -23.54 -32.66
CA ARG A 164 -4.14 -22.36 -33.54
C ARG A 164 -4.62 -21.08 -32.89
N GLN A 165 -5.71 -21.10 -32.13
CA GLN A 165 -6.17 -19.94 -31.35
C GLN A 165 -5.16 -19.51 -30.28
N GLN A 166 -4.45 -20.45 -29.65
CA GLN A 166 -3.36 -20.12 -28.72
C GLN A 166 -2.15 -19.52 -29.46
N MET A 167 -1.80 -20.04 -30.64
CA MET A 167 -0.77 -19.46 -31.49
C MET A 167 -1.14 -18.03 -31.92
N LEU A 168 -2.41 -17.78 -32.24
CA LEU A 168 -2.89 -16.43 -32.59
C LEU A 168 -2.71 -15.45 -31.43
N ARG A 169 -3.03 -15.87 -30.19
CA ARG A 169 -2.76 -15.04 -29.01
C ARG A 169 -1.27 -14.74 -28.87
N SER A 170 -0.42 -15.75 -29.03
CA SER A 170 1.04 -15.58 -28.99
C SER A 170 1.55 -14.61 -30.07
N ALA A 171 1.05 -14.73 -31.31
CA ALA A 171 1.43 -13.86 -32.41
C ALA A 171 0.98 -12.41 -32.19
N LYS A 172 -0.21 -12.19 -31.61
CA LYS A 172 -0.68 -10.84 -31.22
C LYS A 172 0.25 -10.19 -30.20
N PHE A 173 0.68 -10.94 -29.18
CA PHE A 173 1.66 -10.44 -28.21
C PHE A 173 3.02 -10.15 -28.86
N ALA A 174 3.46 -10.96 -29.81
CA ALA A 174 4.71 -10.70 -30.53
C ALA A 174 4.67 -9.38 -31.31
N VAL A 175 3.54 -9.02 -31.92
CA VAL A 175 3.34 -7.70 -32.57
C VAL A 175 3.39 -6.58 -31.54
N GLU A 176 2.73 -6.75 -30.39
CA GLU A 176 2.73 -5.75 -29.33
C GLU A 176 4.15 -5.49 -28.77
N VAL A 177 4.94 -6.54 -28.56
CA VAL A 177 6.35 -6.43 -28.15
C VAL A 177 7.16 -5.70 -29.21
N ALA A 178 7.01 -6.04 -30.49
CA ALA A 178 7.75 -5.38 -31.57
C ALA A 178 7.40 -3.88 -31.69
N ARG A 179 6.12 -3.51 -31.44
CA ARG A 179 5.69 -2.11 -31.37
C ARG A 179 6.33 -1.34 -30.22
N TYR A 180 6.36 -1.93 -29.02
CA TYR A 180 7.04 -1.31 -27.90
C TYR A 180 8.55 -1.13 -28.15
N GLU A 181 9.19 -2.11 -28.80
CA GLU A 181 10.60 -2.01 -29.17
C GLU A 181 10.82 -0.86 -30.17
N LEU A 182 9.94 -0.70 -31.16
CA LEU A 182 9.99 0.43 -32.11
C LEU A 182 9.78 1.78 -31.40
N ASP A 183 8.80 1.90 -30.52
CA ASP A 183 8.54 3.14 -29.77
C ASP A 183 9.70 3.48 -28.82
N SER A 184 10.40 2.48 -28.28
CA SER A 184 11.59 2.68 -27.46
C SER A 184 12.83 3.10 -28.26
N ALA A 185 12.84 2.83 -29.56
CA ALA A 185 13.94 3.15 -30.47
C ALA A 185 13.82 4.56 -31.09
N LYS A 186 12.62 5.16 -31.04
CA LYS A 186 12.32 6.52 -31.49
C LYS A 186 12.64 7.56 -30.41
#